data_AF-A0A3B1A0Q8-F1
#
_entry.id   AF-A0A3B1A0Q8-F1
#
_cell.length_a   1.000
_cell.length_b   1.000
_cell.length_c   1.000
_cell.angle_alpha   90.00
_cell.angle_beta   90.00
_cell.angle_gamma   90.00
#
_symmetry.space_group_name_H-M   'P 1'
#
loop_
_entity.id
_entity.type
_entity.pdbx_description
1 polymer ?
#
loop_
_entity_poly.entity_id
_entity_poly.type
_entity_poly.pdbx_seq_one_letter_code
_entity_poly.pdbx_strand_id
1 'polypeptide(L)'
;MVRLKKFTLWGIVASGLAVTSYLYFSGKFSTPSPDAQRYFSKINVKTETGDYIPAAQLGNSDYCGHCHRDVFQQWNASAHHFSSFNNPFYRKVALEVEAKKGNDALKFCANCHDPLPIASGEIEDHKSNMWSANAGITCLACHRITEIHGPNGQYVLSAPTLHPFAITENPMLQKFHSALVNLTPWLHRKALTQDFYSEPEFCATCHTLVVPQSLNGVNDITLLNEFGHWKNSRFSGKHSISGVQQDSKSCSDCHMPLVESNDPAAKNGLIKSHRFPGGHTILPTMNRDFTQLKTVEKFLQDQKVIVSIVGIRIPPQLRYLDPDQVVITKSKAQIELAVRISNVGVGHTFPAGTVDSNEAWLEFIALDSNAQVVHHSGGLDDNKEIIEGSHLFKATFVDAVGNKTDRRNTTTEAVTKAASSVIESGTSTIVYEMLTIPANAVFPIELKVKLNWRKYNPAFVQWVYDGRTVPELPITIIAQSSIQLKNSSVQ
;
A
#
# COMPACT_ATOMS: atom_id res chain seq x y z
N MET A 1 -41.78 52.16 -5.67
CA MET A 1 -41.15 51.90 -4.36
C MET A 1 -40.70 50.44 -4.11
N VAL A 2 -41.23 49.41 -4.79
CA VAL A 2 -40.85 48.00 -4.53
C VAL A 2 -39.49 47.58 -5.14
N ARG A 3 -39.03 48.21 -6.21
CA ARG A 3 -37.72 47.92 -6.85
C ARG A 3 -36.51 48.40 -6.03
N LEU A 4 -36.61 49.55 -5.34
CA LEU A 4 -35.50 50.08 -4.51
C LEU A 4 -35.23 49.22 -3.26
N LYS A 5 -36.26 48.56 -2.70
CA LYS A 5 -36.13 47.66 -1.54
C LYS A 5 -35.42 46.34 -1.87
N LYS A 6 -35.51 45.86 -3.12
CA LYS A 6 -34.78 44.65 -3.57
C LYS A 6 -33.29 44.91 -3.79
N PHE A 7 -32.92 46.08 -4.34
CA PHE A 7 -31.51 46.46 -4.53
C PHE A 7 -30.77 46.67 -3.19
N THR A 8 -31.45 47.24 -2.19
CA THR A 8 -30.89 47.41 -0.84
C THR A 8 -30.70 46.09 -0.11
N LEU A 9 -31.62 45.12 -0.29
CA LEU A 9 -31.47 43.79 0.31
C LEU A 9 -30.31 43.00 -0.31
N TRP A 10 -30.16 43.02 -1.64
CA TRP A 10 -29.02 42.38 -2.32
C TRP A 10 -27.69 43.07 -2.01
N GLY A 11 -27.69 44.41 -1.85
CA GLY A 11 -26.52 45.16 -1.39
C GLY A 11 -26.09 44.75 0.01
N ILE A 12 -27.02 44.63 0.97
CA ILE A 12 -26.73 44.20 2.34
C ILE A 12 -26.24 42.75 2.39
N VAL A 13 -26.82 41.85 1.59
CA VAL A 13 -26.37 40.45 1.51
C VAL A 13 -24.98 40.34 0.88
N ALA A 14 -24.68 41.11 -0.18
CA ALA A 14 -23.37 41.14 -0.81
C ALA A 14 -22.30 41.77 0.11
N SER A 15 -22.63 42.84 0.83
CA SER A 15 -21.76 43.46 1.84
C SER A 15 -21.54 42.54 3.04
N GLY A 16 -22.57 41.83 3.50
CA GLY A 16 -22.48 40.82 4.55
C GLY A 16 -21.55 39.68 4.15
N LEU A 17 -21.70 39.13 2.93
CA LEU A 17 -20.83 38.10 2.37
C LEU A 17 -19.40 38.57 2.16
N ALA A 18 -19.19 39.82 1.77
CA ALA A 18 -17.87 40.43 1.62
C ALA A 18 -17.18 40.66 2.97
N VAL A 19 -17.90 41.10 4.00
CA VAL A 19 -17.37 41.28 5.36
C VAL A 19 -17.10 39.94 6.03
N THR A 20 -17.96 38.94 5.87
CA THR A 20 -17.67 37.59 6.34
C THR A 20 -16.52 36.97 5.57
N SER A 21 -16.40 37.19 4.26
CA SER A 21 -15.24 36.73 3.50
C SER A 21 -13.98 37.44 3.98
N TYR A 22 -14.01 38.75 4.20
CA TYR A 22 -12.87 39.53 4.69
C TYR A 22 -12.44 39.08 6.10
N LEU A 23 -13.38 38.88 7.03
CA LEU A 23 -13.09 38.37 8.38
C LEU A 23 -12.59 36.91 8.36
N TYR A 24 -13.11 36.10 7.44
CA TYR A 24 -12.70 34.71 7.23
C TYR A 24 -11.32 34.60 6.55
N PHE A 25 -10.98 35.51 5.64
CA PHE A 25 -9.65 35.61 5.04
C PHE A 25 -8.63 36.31 5.96
N SER A 26 -9.04 37.21 6.86
CA SER A 26 -8.16 37.84 7.84
C SER A 26 -7.71 36.91 8.97
N GLY A 27 -8.36 35.75 9.13
CA GLY A 27 -7.92 34.70 10.04
C GLY A 27 -6.59 34.02 9.64
N LYS A 28 -6.07 34.29 8.43
CA LYS A 28 -4.76 33.78 7.96
C LYS A 28 -3.54 34.45 8.62
N PHE A 29 -3.72 35.31 9.63
CA PHE A 29 -2.65 36.09 10.25
C PHE A 29 -2.52 35.91 11.76
N SER A 30 -3.00 34.80 12.34
CA SER A 30 -2.60 34.46 13.71
C SER A 30 -1.14 34.02 13.71
N THR A 31 -0.29 34.71 14.47
CA THR A 31 1.08 34.25 14.73
C THR A 31 1.02 32.88 15.39
N PRO A 32 1.71 31.85 14.85
CA PRO A 32 1.64 30.52 15.41
C PRO A 32 2.15 30.49 16.84
N SER A 33 1.50 29.71 17.70
CA SER A 33 1.91 29.58 19.09
C SER A 33 3.38 29.13 19.20
N PRO A 34 4.18 29.64 20.17
CA PRO A 34 5.56 29.19 20.37
C PRO A 34 5.69 27.68 20.57
N ASP A 35 4.69 27.07 21.22
CA ASP A 35 4.63 25.62 21.41
C ASP A 35 4.44 24.88 20.08
N ALA A 36 3.52 25.34 19.22
CA ALA A 36 3.35 24.75 17.88
C ALA A 36 4.61 24.91 17.02
N GLN A 37 5.27 26.07 17.04
CA GLN A 37 6.53 26.26 16.31
C GLN A 37 7.62 25.28 16.80
N ARG A 38 7.74 25.10 18.12
CA ARG A 38 8.68 24.14 18.71
C ARG A 38 8.33 22.70 18.32
N TYR A 39 7.05 22.36 18.30
CA TYR A 39 6.55 21.04 17.90
C TYR A 39 6.86 20.76 16.43
N PHE A 40 6.38 21.61 15.52
CA PHE A 40 6.57 21.43 14.08
C PHE A 40 8.03 21.55 13.66
N SER A 41 8.92 22.21 14.41
CA SER A 41 10.36 22.22 14.07
C SER A 41 11.05 20.85 14.22
N LYS A 42 10.44 19.90 14.95
CA LYS A 42 11.01 18.58 15.24
C LYS A 42 10.45 17.42 14.40
N ILE A 43 9.42 17.67 13.60
CA ILE A 43 8.76 16.66 12.77
C ILE A 43 8.78 17.05 11.29
N ASN A 44 8.49 16.11 10.40
CA ASN A 44 8.57 16.34 8.96
C ASN A 44 7.33 17.05 8.42
N VAL A 45 6.15 16.68 8.92
CA VAL A 45 4.88 17.34 8.56
C VAL A 45 4.88 18.77 9.08
N LYS A 46 4.48 19.71 8.22
CA LYS A 46 4.27 21.12 8.58
C LYS A 46 2.82 21.52 8.35
N THR A 47 2.43 22.67 8.89
CA THR A 47 1.15 23.32 8.58
C THR A 47 1.40 24.67 7.90
N GLU A 48 0.49 25.10 7.03
CA GLU A 48 0.61 26.38 6.27
C GLU A 48 0.80 27.58 7.21
N THR A 49 0.18 27.57 8.39
CA THR A 49 0.28 28.64 9.40
C THR A 49 1.42 28.43 10.40
N GLY A 50 2.03 27.26 10.45
CA GLY A 50 2.94 26.84 11.52
C GLY A 50 2.27 26.59 12.88
N ASP A 51 0.93 26.66 12.95
CA ASP A 51 0.14 26.36 14.15
C ASP A 51 -0.63 25.05 14.00
N TYR A 52 -1.19 24.54 15.10
CA TYR A 52 -2.00 23.32 15.08
C TYR A 52 -3.26 23.49 14.23
N ILE A 53 -3.63 22.43 13.50
CA ILE A 53 -4.92 22.32 12.83
C ILE A 53 -5.80 21.41 13.69
N PRO A 54 -6.91 21.90 14.26
CA PRO A 54 -7.80 21.06 15.07
C PRO A 54 -8.22 19.81 14.31
N ALA A 55 -8.14 18.63 14.94
CA ALA A 55 -8.38 17.35 14.27
C ALA A 55 -9.75 17.32 13.56
N ALA A 56 -10.78 17.91 14.16
CA ALA A 56 -12.13 18.02 13.58
C ALA A 56 -12.17 18.70 12.20
N GLN A 57 -11.21 19.60 11.90
CA GLN A 57 -11.14 20.25 10.59
C GLN A 57 -10.58 19.33 9.50
N LEU A 58 -9.79 18.31 9.85
CA LEU A 58 -9.25 17.34 8.90
C LEU A 58 -9.98 15.99 8.94
N GLY A 59 -10.73 15.72 9.99
CA GLY A 59 -11.28 14.40 10.30
C GLY A 59 -12.57 14.00 9.60
N ASN A 60 -13.30 14.95 9.02
CA ASN A 60 -14.68 14.74 8.59
C ASN A 60 -14.79 14.12 7.18
N SER A 61 -14.34 12.87 7.00
CA SER A 61 -14.48 12.15 5.72
C SER A 61 -15.94 11.84 5.37
N ASP A 62 -16.79 11.56 6.37
CA ASP A 62 -18.21 11.25 6.17
C ASP A 62 -18.96 12.39 5.48
N TYR A 63 -18.57 13.63 5.80
CA TYR A 63 -19.09 14.82 5.12
C TYR A 63 -18.85 14.77 3.61
N CYS A 64 -17.69 14.32 3.15
CA CYS A 64 -17.39 14.16 1.72
C CYS A 64 -18.30 13.10 1.08
N GLY A 65 -18.62 12.03 1.82
CA GLY A 65 -19.49 10.94 1.38
C GLY A 65 -20.93 11.32 1.07
N HIS A 66 -21.41 12.49 1.52
CA HIS A 66 -22.75 12.99 1.15
C HIS A 66 -22.88 13.28 -0.35
N CYS A 67 -21.83 13.79 -0.99
CA CYS A 67 -21.77 14.02 -2.44
C CYS A 67 -20.96 12.93 -3.14
N HIS A 68 -19.85 12.50 -2.53
CA HIS A 68 -18.87 11.58 -3.09
C HIS A 68 -19.00 10.17 -2.53
N ARG A 69 -20.21 9.60 -2.62
CA ARG A 69 -20.55 8.33 -1.95
C ARG A 69 -19.68 7.16 -2.41
N ASP A 70 -19.48 7.02 -3.72
CA ASP A 70 -18.70 5.91 -4.29
C ASP A 70 -17.24 5.99 -3.85
N VAL A 71 -16.64 7.18 -3.95
CA VAL A 71 -15.25 7.44 -3.52
C VAL A 71 -15.09 7.22 -2.02
N PHE A 72 -16.02 7.69 -1.19
CA PHE A 72 -16.00 7.48 0.25
C PHE A 72 -16.02 5.99 0.60
N GLN A 73 -16.90 5.20 -0.01
CA GLN A 73 -16.96 3.75 0.23
C GLN A 73 -15.68 3.03 -0.21
N GLN A 74 -15.07 3.47 -1.32
CA GLN A 74 -13.79 2.94 -1.79
C GLN A 74 -12.65 3.24 -0.80
N TRP A 75 -12.56 4.49 -0.34
CA TRP A 75 -11.58 4.93 0.66
C TRP A 75 -11.76 4.20 1.99
N ASN A 76 -12.99 4.10 2.50
CA ASN A 76 -13.30 3.47 3.79
C ASN A 76 -12.90 1.98 3.83
N ALA A 77 -12.85 1.32 2.67
CA ALA A 77 -12.38 -0.05 2.53
C ALA A 77 -10.84 -0.17 2.40
N SER A 78 -10.13 0.94 2.19
CA SER A 78 -8.72 0.95 1.80
C SER A 78 -7.76 0.88 2.99
N ALA A 79 -6.52 0.46 2.72
CA ALA A 79 -5.45 0.50 3.71
C ALA A 79 -5.07 1.93 4.15
N HIS A 80 -5.45 2.97 3.39
CA HIS A 80 -5.27 4.38 3.82
C HIS A 80 -6.27 4.77 4.91
N HIS A 81 -7.52 4.28 4.85
CA HIS A 81 -8.44 4.43 5.98
C HIS A 81 -7.91 3.66 7.20
N PHE A 82 -7.41 2.44 7.00
CA PHE A 82 -6.78 1.63 8.04
C PHE A 82 -5.26 1.91 8.22
N SER A 83 -4.83 3.16 8.07
CA SER A 83 -3.41 3.52 8.24
C SER A 83 -3.03 3.72 9.70
N SER A 84 -3.98 4.03 10.58
CA SER A 84 -3.72 4.53 11.94
C SER A 84 -4.02 3.45 12.99
N PHE A 85 -4.31 3.81 14.24
CA PHE A 85 -4.54 2.84 15.33
C PHE A 85 -5.82 2.01 15.17
N ASN A 86 -6.65 2.34 14.17
CA ASN A 86 -7.75 1.49 13.72
C ASN A 86 -7.29 0.21 12.99
N ASN A 87 -5.98 0.08 12.72
CA ASN A 87 -5.35 -1.12 12.22
C ASN A 87 -4.58 -1.83 13.35
N PRO A 88 -4.95 -3.06 13.75
CA PRO A 88 -4.31 -3.73 14.89
C PRO A 88 -2.83 -4.03 14.66
N PHE A 89 -2.39 -4.23 13.41
CA PHE A 89 -0.98 -4.46 13.09
C PHE A 89 -0.15 -3.19 13.31
N TYR A 90 -0.61 -2.05 12.77
CA TYR A 90 0.03 -0.77 13.00
C TYR A 90 0.01 -0.41 14.49
N ARG A 91 -1.16 -0.50 15.13
CA ARG A 91 -1.34 -0.20 16.55
C ARG A 91 -0.35 -0.94 17.44
N LYS A 92 -0.18 -2.25 17.24
CA LYS A 92 0.76 -3.03 18.05
C LYS A 92 2.20 -2.54 17.88
N VAL A 93 2.62 -2.28 16.63
CA VAL A 93 3.97 -1.80 16.33
C VAL A 93 4.20 -0.39 16.85
N ALA A 94 3.26 0.52 16.64
CA ALA A 94 3.33 1.91 17.09
C ALA A 94 3.48 2.00 18.62
N LEU A 95 2.67 1.24 19.37
CA LEU A 95 2.74 1.19 20.83
C LEU A 95 4.05 0.55 21.33
N GLU A 96 4.56 -0.47 20.63
CA GLU A 96 5.87 -1.07 20.95
C GLU A 96 7.02 -0.08 20.72
N VAL A 97 6.97 0.67 19.61
CA VAL A 97 7.96 1.71 19.28
C VAL A 97 7.92 2.83 20.32
N GLU A 98 6.74 3.33 20.66
CA GLU A 98 6.56 4.36 21.67
C GLU A 98 7.10 3.90 23.04
N ALA A 99 6.77 2.66 23.46
CA ALA A 99 7.23 2.12 24.73
C ALA A 99 8.76 1.96 24.81
N LYS A 100 9.42 1.63 23.68
CA LYS A 100 10.87 1.38 23.63
C LYS A 100 11.72 2.61 23.33
N LYS A 101 11.22 3.50 22.48
CA LYS A 101 11.99 4.60 21.87
C LYS A 101 11.40 5.98 22.19
N GLY A 102 10.24 6.03 22.84
CA GLY A 102 9.56 7.27 23.21
C GLY A 102 8.73 7.89 22.08
N ASN A 103 8.03 8.97 22.42
CA ASN A 103 7.05 9.59 21.53
C ASN A 103 7.66 10.19 20.25
N ASP A 104 8.93 10.63 20.28
CA ASP A 104 9.56 11.18 19.07
C ASP A 104 9.73 10.12 17.97
N ALA A 105 9.94 8.84 18.36
CA ALA A 105 9.93 7.72 17.41
C ALA A 105 8.51 7.42 16.90
N LEU A 106 7.49 7.53 17.74
CA LEU A 106 6.09 7.41 17.31
C LEU A 106 5.73 8.51 16.29
N LYS A 107 6.12 9.76 16.54
CA LYS A 107 5.90 10.89 15.62
C LYS A 107 6.53 10.66 14.25
N PHE A 108 7.67 9.97 14.20
CA PHE A 108 8.29 9.59 12.92
C PHE A 108 7.36 8.71 12.07
N CYS A 109 6.74 7.69 12.68
CA CYS A 109 5.74 6.84 12.01
C CYS A 109 4.48 7.63 11.64
N ALA A 110 4.03 8.46 12.58
CA ALA A 110 2.81 9.26 12.47
C ALA A 110 2.85 10.27 11.31
N ASN A 111 4.03 10.73 10.87
CA ASN A 111 4.16 11.59 9.67
C ASN A 111 3.43 11.00 8.44
N CYS A 112 3.39 9.67 8.30
CA CYS A 112 2.69 8.99 7.21
C CYS A 112 1.36 8.38 7.66
N HIS A 113 1.28 7.89 8.89
CA HIS A 113 0.16 7.05 9.35
C HIS A 113 -0.97 7.82 10.07
N ASP A 114 -0.62 8.89 10.80
CA ASP A 114 -1.51 9.60 11.74
C ASP A 114 -1.56 11.12 11.47
N PRO A 115 -1.94 11.56 10.26
CA PRO A 115 -1.88 12.98 9.89
C PRO A 115 -2.76 13.88 10.77
N LEU A 116 -3.87 13.35 11.31
CA LEU A 116 -4.77 14.10 12.20
C LEU A 116 -4.13 14.37 13.58
N PRO A 117 -3.71 13.34 14.35
CA PRO A 117 -3.00 13.56 15.61
C PRO A 117 -1.73 14.40 15.46
N ILE A 118 -1.02 14.28 14.34
CA ILE A 118 0.18 15.08 14.05
C ILE A 118 -0.17 16.55 13.82
N ALA A 119 -1.13 16.84 12.94
CA ALA A 119 -1.50 18.21 12.64
C ALA A 119 -2.15 18.95 13.82
N SER A 120 -2.86 18.21 14.68
CA SER A 120 -3.56 18.77 15.84
C SER A 120 -2.72 18.82 17.12
N GLY A 121 -1.57 18.16 17.14
CA GLY A 121 -0.75 17.98 18.35
C GLY A 121 -1.26 16.89 19.30
N GLU A 122 -2.44 16.31 19.05
CA GLU A 122 -3.05 15.27 19.90
C GLU A 122 -2.21 13.98 19.99
N ILE A 123 -1.22 13.79 19.11
CA ILE A 123 -0.24 12.69 19.24
C ILE A 123 0.57 12.78 20.54
N GLU A 124 0.71 13.97 21.14
CA GLU A 124 1.39 14.15 22.43
C GLU A 124 0.56 13.64 23.62
N ASP A 125 -0.71 13.29 23.43
CA ASP A 125 -1.57 12.78 24.50
C ASP A 125 -1.34 11.28 24.78
N HIS A 126 -0.61 10.56 23.91
CA HIS A 126 -0.34 9.12 24.02
C HIS A 126 -1.62 8.25 24.12
N LYS A 127 -2.74 8.71 23.54
CA LYS A 127 -4.02 7.99 23.56
C LYS A 127 -4.34 7.36 22.22
N SER A 128 -4.00 6.07 22.05
CA SER A 128 -4.32 5.29 20.84
C SER A 128 -5.82 5.05 20.59
N ASN A 129 -6.70 5.35 21.55
CA ASN A 129 -8.14 5.10 21.47
C ASN A 129 -8.96 6.35 21.12
N MET A 130 -8.33 7.53 21.00
CA MET A 130 -9.05 8.73 20.59
C MET A 130 -9.51 8.61 19.14
N TRP A 131 -10.59 9.32 18.80
CA TRP A 131 -11.21 9.22 17.48
C TRP A 131 -10.24 9.63 16.35
N SER A 132 -9.43 10.67 16.55
CA SER A 132 -8.46 11.17 15.57
C SER A 132 -7.34 10.16 15.29
N ALA A 133 -6.88 9.46 16.34
CA ALA A 133 -5.94 8.32 16.24
C ALA A 133 -6.56 7.07 15.61
N ASN A 134 -7.85 7.07 15.25
CA ASN A 134 -8.51 5.97 14.57
C ASN A 134 -9.11 6.40 13.22
N ALA A 135 -8.85 7.63 12.77
CA ALA A 135 -9.41 8.19 11.55
C ALA A 135 -8.67 7.75 10.26
N GLY A 136 -7.41 7.34 10.40
CA GLY A 136 -6.53 7.04 9.28
C GLY A 136 -6.12 8.29 8.48
N ILE A 137 -5.68 8.07 7.24
CA ILE A 137 -5.48 9.14 6.27
C ILE A 137 -6.86 9.50 5.70
N THR A 138 -7.45 10.59 6.19
CA THR A 138 -8.77 11.07 5.75
C THR A 138 -8.74 11.74 4.37
N CYS A 139 -9.93 12.03 3.81
CA CYS A 139 -10.03 12.78 2.56
C CYS A 139 -9.24 14.09 2.64
N LEU A 140 -9.42 14.85 3.72
CA LEU A 140 -8.75 16.14 3.91
C LEU A 140 -7.27 15.98 4.28
N ALA A 141 -6.85 14.88 4.90
CA ALA A 141 -5.43 14.62 5.10
C ALA A 141 -4.65 14.48 3.77
N CYS A 142 -5.27 13.93 2.71
CA CYS A 142 -4.68 13.94 1.37
C CYS A 142 -4.95 15.25 0.61
N HIS A 143 -6.22 15.65 0.52
CA HIS A 143 -6.67 16.76 -0.32
C HIS A 143 -6.37 18.16 0.23
N ARG A 144 -5.71 18.24 1.40
CA ARG A 144 -5.20 19.48 1.98
C ARG A 144 -3.68 19.53 2.12
N ILE A 145 -2.97 18.60 1.49
CA ILE A 145 -1.54 18.76 1.25
C ILE A 145 -1.36 19.83 0.18
N THR A 146 -0.73 20.94 0.54
CA THR A 146 -0.50 22.09 -0.36
C THR A 146 0.90 22.09 -0.95
N GLU A 147 1.86 21.48 -0.26
CA GLU A 147 3.25 21.38 -0.70
C GLU A 147 3.83 20.02 -0.33
N ILE A 148 4.75 19.53 -1.16
CA ILE A 148 5.55 18.32 -0.93
C ILE A 148 7.03 18.70 -1.00
N HIS A 149 7.83 18.19 -0.07
CA HIS A 149 9.26 18.53 0.02
C HIS A 149 10.18 17.30 -0.08
N GLY A 150 9.67 16.09 0.14
CA GLY A 150 10.51 14.91 0.09
C GLY A 150 9.89 13.66 0.74
N PRO A 151 10.71 12.63 1.02
CA PRO A 151 10.29 11.37 1.64
C PRO A 151 9.95 11.54 3.14
N ASN A 152 9.63 10.45 3.82
CA ASN A 152 9.37 10.41 5.27
C ASN A 152 8.25 11.35 5.76
N GLY A 153 7.25 11.62 4.92
CA GLY A 153 6.12 12.49 5.28
C GLY A 153 6.47 13.97 5.31
N GLN A 154 7.42 14.42 4.47
CA GLN A 154 7.73 15.85 4.32
C GLN A 154 6.71 16.54 3.40
N TYR A 155 5.62 17.03 4.00
CA TYR A 155 4.56 17.79 3.34
C TYR A 155 3.99 18.90 4.23
N VAL A 156 3.29 19.85 3.60
CA VAL A 156 2.58 20.94 4.28
C VAL A 156 1.08 20.71 4.20
N LEU A 157 0.42 20.68 5.36
CA LEU A 157 -1.04 20.65 5.46
C LEU A 157 -1.61 22.06 5.63
N SER A 158 -2.74 22.32 4.98
CA SER A 158 -3.49 23.56 5.19
C SER A 158 -4.86 23.27 5.77
N ALA A 159 -5.27 24.02 6.80
CA ALA A 159 -6.64 23.99 7.27
C ALA A 159 -7.60 24.23 6.09
N PRO A 160 -8.64 23.41 5.91
CA PRO A 160 -9.56 23.60 4.80
C PRO A 160 -10.30 24.92 4.92
N THR A 161 -10.37 25.63 3.80
CA THR A 161 -11.28 26.77 3.61
C THR A 161 -12.69 26.21 3.42
N LEU A 162 -13.31 25.77 4.51
CA LEU A 162 -14.64 25.17 4.51
C LEU A 162 -15.71 26.21 4.15
N HIS A 163 -16.56 25.90 3.16
CA HIS A 163 -17.77 26.68 2.94
C HIS A 163 -18.60 26.76 4.24
N PRO A 164 -19.39 27.83 4.44
CA PRO A 164 -20.25 27.95 5.61
C PRO A 164 -21.05 26.66 5.86
N PHE A 165 -21.17 26.29 7.13
CA PHE A 165 -21.91 25.12 7.58
C PHE A 165 -21.36 23.74 7.17
N ALA A 166 -20.10 23.63 6.71
CA ALA A 166 -19.52 22.32 6.34
C ALA A 166 -19.37 21.32 7.51
N ILE A 167 -19.35 21.81 8.75
CA ILE A 167 -19.20 21.00 9.98
C ILE A 167 -20.45 21.04 10.86
N THR A 168 -21.59 21.47 10.32
CA THR A 168 -22.84 21.52 11.09
C THR A 168 -23.50 20.15 11.16
N GLU A 169 -24.11 19.83 12.30
CA GLU A 169 -24.98 18.66 12.43
C GLU A 169 -26.43 18.96 11.99
N ASN A 170 -26.77 20.23 11.71
CA ASN A 170 -28.12 20.62 11.34
C ASN A 170 -28.44 20.25 9.88
N PRO A 171 -29.42 19.36 9.61
CA PRO A 171 -29.69 18.88 8.26
C PRO A 171 -30.12 19.98 7.27
N MET A 172 -30.77 21.06 7.73
CA MET A 172 -31.19 22.17 6.87
C MET A 172 -29.98 23.00 6.43
N LEU A 173 -29.09 23.31 7.36
CA LEU A 173 -27.86 24.04 7.07
C LEU A 173 -26.91 23.21 6.20
N GLN A 174 -26.88 21.88 6.39
CA GLN A 174 -26.14 20.96 5.52
C GLN A 174 -26.66 20.96 4.08
N LYS A 175 -27.99 20.97 3.88
CA LYS A 175 -28.58 21.11 2.53
C LYS A 175 -28.25 22.45 1.89
N PHE A 176 -28.29 23.54 2.67
CA PHE A 176 -27.91 24.86 2.18
C PHE A 176 -26.45 24.89 1.76
N HIS A 177 -25.57 24.31 2.57
CA HIS A 177 -24.17 24.11 2.24
C HIS A 177 -23.98 23.32 0.93
N SER A 178 -24.65 22.18 0.76
CA SER A 178 -24.56 21.40 -0.48
C SER A 178 -25.02 22.20 -1.70
N ALA A 179 -26.06 23.03 -1.55
CA ALA A 179 -26.49 23.93 -2.61
C ALA A 179 -25.40 24.96 -2.97
N LEU A 180 -24.71 25.54 -1.97
CA LEU A 180 -23.60 26.46 -2.22
C LEU A 180 -22.45 25.80 -2.99
N VAL A 181 -22.06 24.57 -2.60
CA VAL A 181 -21.00 23.81 -3.29
C VAL A 181 -21.40 23.54 -4.75
N ASN A 182 -22.64 23.11 -5.00
CA ASN A 182 -23.15 22.84 -6.34
C ASN A 182 -23.27 24.09 -7.22
N LEU A 183 -23.42 25.28 -6.63
CA LEU A 183 -23.41 26.55 -7.37
C LEU A 183 -21.99 26.98 -7.75
N THR A 184 -20.98 26.56 -6.99
CA THR A 184 -19.58 26.92 -7.23
C THR A 184 -18.62 25.70 -7.26
N PRO A 185 -18.84 24.71 -8.14
CA PRO A 185 -18.05 23.47 -8.15
C PRO A 185 -16.58 23.71 -8.51
N TRP A 186 -16.27 24.78 -9.27
CA TRP A 186 -14.88 25.11 -9.60
C TRP A 186 -14.09 25.61 -8.38
N LEU A 187 -14.73 26.32 -7.44
CA LEU A 187 -14.09 26.75 -6.19
C LEU A 187 -13.82 25.55 -5.29
N HIS A 188 -14.79 24.65 -5.18
CA HIS A 188 -14.65 23.39 -4.44
C HIS A 188 -13.48 22.56 -4.98
N ARG A 189 -13.42 22.36 -6.30
CA ARG A 189 -12.28 21.66 -6.94
C ARG A 189 -10.96 22.37 -6.66
N LYS A 190 -10.86 23.68 -6.91
CA LYS A 190 -9.63 24.46 -6.69
C LYS A 190 -9.15 24.39 -5.24
N ALA A 191 -10.06 24.29 -4.28
CA ALA A 191 -9.71 24.17 -2.87
C ALA A 191 -9.22 22.77 -2.48
N LEU A 192 -9.54 21.71 -3.23
CA LEU A 192 -9.26 20.32 -2.84
C LEU A 192 -8.37 19.55 -3.80
N THR A 193 -7.86 20.20 -4.86
CA THR A 193 -6.97 19.56 -5.83
C THR A 193 -5.74 20.42 -6.05
N GLN A 194 -4.56 19.80 -6.02
CA GLN A 194 -3.31 20.39 -6.49
C GLN A 194 -2.88 19.70 -7.79
N ASP A 195 -2.12 20.41 -8.62
CA ASP A 195 -1.63 19.86 -9.89
C ASP A 195 -0.70 18.66 -9.67
N PHE A 196 0.08 18.66 -8.59
CA PHE A 196 1.01 17.56 -8.28
C PHE A 196 0.33 16.27 -7.77
N TYR A 197 -0.98 16.25 -7.53
CA TYR A 197 -1.66 15.03 -7.04
C TYR A 197 -1.65 13.87 -8.04
N SER A 198 -1.50 14.15 -9.35
CA SER A 198 -1.29 13.11 -10.36
C SER A 198 0.17 12.64 -10.46
N GLU A 199 1.10 13.39 -9.86
CA GLU A 199 2.52 13.10 -9.96
C GLU A 199 2.95 12.00 -8.97
N PRO A 200 3.84 11.08 -9.38
CA PRO A 200 4.36 10.02 -8.51
C PRO A 200 5.02 10.53 -7.22
N GLU A 201 5.61 11.73 -7.26
CA GLU A 201 6.23 12.43 -6.15
C GLU A 201 5.26 12.63 -4.97
N PHE A 202 3.97 12.83 -5.23
CA PHE A 202 2.95 12.94 -4.18
C PHE A 202 2.86 11.66 -3.35
N CYS A 203 2.86 10.50 -4.01
CA CYS A 203 2.85 9.21 -3.34
C CYS A 203 4.19 8.93 -2.65
N ALA A 204 5.30 9.36 -3.28
CA ALA A 204 6.66 9.16 -2.79
C ALA A 204 6.91 9.77 -1.41
N THR A 205 6.17 10.84 -1.05
CA THR A 205 6.24 11.46 0.27
C THR A 205 6.00 10.46 1.41
N CYS A 206 5.08 9.51 1.24
CA CYS A 206 4.79 8.47 2.24
C CYS A 206 5.37 7.09 1.86
N HIS A 207 5.50 6.80 0.56
CA HIS A 207 5.98 5.51 0.05
C HIS A 207 7.50 5.41 -0.16
N THR A 208 8.25 6.40 0.35
CA THR A 208 9.71 6.36 0.48
C THR A 208 10.07 6.57 1.94
N LEU A 209 10.64 5.53 2.56
CA LEU A 209 11.00 5.48 3.98
C LEU A 209 12.50 5.27 4.14
N VAL A 210 13.15 6.31 4.66
CA VAL A 210 14.52 6.28 5.13
C VAL A 210 14.49 6.43 6.64
N VAL A 211 14.80 5.36 7.36
CA VAL A 211 14.91 5.39 8.82
C VAL A 211 16.20 6.14 9.17
N PRO A 212 16.11 7.25 9.92
CA PRO A 212 17.29 8.03 10.29
C PRO A 212 18.09 7.32 11.39
N GLN A 213 19.39 7.64 11.44
CA GLN A 213 20.30 7.21 12.51
C GLN A 213 19.75 7.53 13.91
N SER A 214 18.95 8.60 14.08
CA SER A 214 18.36 8.96 15.36
C SER A 214 17.43 7.89 15.95
N LEU A 215 16.90 6.95 15.14
CA LEU A 215 16.03 5.87 15.61
C LEU A 215 16.80 4.58 15.91
N ASN A 216 17.71 4.16 15.02
CA ASN A 216 18.47 2.91 15.16
C ASN A 216 19.83 3.07 15.87
N GLY A 217 20.31 4.31 16.03
CA GLY A 217 21.57 4.64 16.70
C GLY A 217 22.83 4.47 15.86
N VAL A 218 22.73 4.00 14.61
CA VAL A 218 23.90 3.60 13.80
C VAL A 218 24.03 4.38 12.49
N ASN A 219 23.03 4.34 11.61
CA ASN A 219 23.11 4.92 10.27
C ASN A 219 21.73 5.12 9.65
N ASP A 220 21.66 5.96 8.62
CA ASP A 220 20.46 6.06 7.80
C ASP A 220 20.29 4.80 6.96
N ILE A 221 19.11 4.19 6.99
CA ILE A 221 18.78 3.00 6.20
C ILE A 221 17.48 3.22 5.42
N THR A 222 17.54 2.95 4.12
CA THR A 222 16.35 2.96 3.26
C THR A 222 15.61 1.63 3.40
N LEU A 223 14.40 1.68 3.96
CA LEU A 223 13.54 0.50 4.10
C LEU A 223 12.52 0.37 2.98
N LEU A 224 11.96 1.49 2.51
CA LEU A 224 11.05 1.54 1.38
C LEU A 224 11.53 2.60 0.40
N ASN A 225 11.57 2.28 -0.89
CA ASN A 225 11.95 3.22 -1.94
C ASN A 225 11.16 2.95 -3.23
N GLU A 226 9.83 2.85 -3.10
CA GLU A 226 8.98 2.49 -4.24
C GLU A 226 9.10 3.52 -5.37
N PHE A 227 9.30 4.80 -5.02
CA PHE A 227 9.55 5.84 -6.00
C PHE A 227 10.88 5.65 -6.74
N GLY A 228 11.96 5.31 -6.05
CA GLY A 228 13.25 5.03 -6.69
C GLY A 228 13.18 3.83 -7.64
N HIS A 229 12.54 2.73 -7.21
CA HIS A 229 12.33 1.56 -8.07
C HIS A 229 11.43 1.88 -9.26
N TRP A 230 10.35 2.65 -9.05
CA TRP A 230 9.51 3.17 -10.12
C TRP A 230 10.27 4.05 -11.10
N LYS A 231 11.09 4.97 -10.60
CA LYS A 231 11.90 5.87 -11.43
C LYS A 231 12.84 5.07 -12.33
N ASN A 232 13.44 3.99 -11.83
CA ASN A 232 14.32 3.11 -12.58
C ASN A 232 13.59 2.13 -13.53
N SER A 233 12.25 2.07 -13.45
CA SER A 233 11.44 1.21 -14.32
C SER A 233 11.13 1.84 -15.67
N ARG A 234 10.64 1.01 -16.60
CA ARG A 234 10.07 1.48 -17.87
C ARG A 234 8.86 2.40 -17.72
N PHE A 235 8.14 2.33 -16.59
CA PHE A 235 6.92 3.11 -16.39
C PHE A 235 7.20 4.58 -16.07
N SER A 236 8.42 4.92 -15.66
CA SER A 236 8.81 6.33 -15.46
C SER A 236 8.97 7.11 -16.77
N GLY A 237 9.03 6.41 -17.91
CA GLY A 237 9.39 7.00 -19.21
C GLY A 237 10.85 7.42 -19.33
N LYS A 238 11.66 7.31 -18.26
CA LYS A 238 13.06 7.75 -18.22
C LYS A 238 14.06 6.61 -18.39
N HIS A 239 13.64 5.36 -18.17
CA HIS A 239 14.49 4.18 -18.22
C HIS A 239 13.83 3.07 -19.05
N SER A 240 14.10 2.99 -20.37
CA SER A 240 13.67 1.83 -21.18
C SER A 240 14.82 0.83 -21.28
N ILE A 241 14.66 -0.35 -20.66
CA ILE A 241 15.65 -1.43 -20.72
C ILE A 241 15.65 -2.15 -22.09
N SER A 242 14.77 -1.79 -23.03
CA SER A 242 14.61 -2.59 -24.26
C SER A 242 14.10 -1.85 -25.51
N GLY A 243 14.30 -0.54 -25.65
CA GLY A 243 13.96 0.19 -26.89
C GLY A 243 12.47 0.21 -27.25
N VAL A 244 11.61 -0.47 -26.48
CA VAL A 244 10.15 -0.38 -26.58
C VAL A 244 9.72 0.86 -25.82
N GLN A 245 9.28 1.87 -26.57
CA GLN A 245 8.61 3.04 -26.02
C GLN A 245 7.20 2.61 -25.61
N GLN A 246 6.90 2.60 -24.30
CA GLN A 246 5.54 2.44 -23.80
C GLN A 246 5.09 3.73 -23.11
N ASP A 247 3.78 3.91 -23.01
CA ASP A 247 3.18 5.00 -22.25
C ASP A 247 3.67 4.94 -20.79
N SER A 248 4.29 6.02 -20.34
CA SER A 248 4.65 6.22 -18.94
C SER A 248 3.40 6.10 -18.06
N LYS A 249 3.53 5.45 -16.91
CA LYS A 249 2.45 5.31 -15.92
C LYS A 249 2.88 5.87 -14.58
N SER A 250 2.02 6.67 -13.97
CA SER A 250 2.16 7.15 -12.60
C SER A 250 1.72 6.08 -11.59
N CYS A 251 1.99 6.32 -10.30
CA CYS A 251 1.45 5.51 -9.21
C CYS A 251 -0.08 5.42 -9.28
N SER A 252 -0.74 6.55 -9.57
CA SER A 252 -2.20 6.68 -9.63
C SER A 252 -2.83 5.95 -10.82
N ASP A 253 -2.06 5.59 -11.85
CA ASP A 253 -2.59 4.84 -13.00
C ASP A 253 -2.78 3.36 -12.68
N CYS A 254 -1.96 2.81 -11.78
CA CYS A 254 -2.06 1.42 -11.33
C CYS A 254 -2.83 1.29 -10.01
N HIS A 255 -2.56 2.15 -9.03
CA HIS A 255 -3.14 2.06 -7.68
C HIS A 255 -4.44 2.85 -7.52
N MET A 256 -4.82 3.68 -8.48
CA MET A 256 -6.13 4.34 -8.52
C MET A 256 -6.78 4.11 -9.89
N PRO A 257 -7.04 2.86 -10.31
CA PRO A 257 -7.55 2.58 -11.64
C PRO A 257 -8.89 3.29 -11.86
N LEU A 258 -9.18 3.66 -13.11
CA LEU A 258 -10.49 4.21 -13.47
C LEU A 258 -11.58 3.15 -13.27
N VAL A 259 -12.66 3.53 -12.60
CA VAL A 259 -13.83 2.69 -12.35
C VAL A 259 -15.09 3.47 -12.65
N GLU A 260 -16.15 2.76 -13.04
CA GLU A 260 -17.47 3.36 -13.23
C GLU A 260 -17.99 3.96 -11.92
N SER A 261 -18.57 5.15 -12.02
CA SER A 261 -19.13 5.86 -10.87
C SER A 261 -20.12 6.95 -11.29
N ASN A 262 -21.13 7.17 -10.45
CA ASN A 262 -22.08 8.28 -10.57
C ASN A 262 -21.66 9.49 -9.72
N ASP A 263 -20.43 9.49 -9.20
CA ASP A 263 -19.88 10.57 -8.40
C ASP A 263 -19.86 11.90 -9.19
N PRO A 264 -20.18 13.05 -8.57
CA PRO A 264 -20.16 14.36 -9.24
C PRO A 264 -18.80 14.73 -9.85
N ALA A 265 -17.70 14.14 -9.36
CA ALA A 265 -16.35 14.33 -9.90
C ALA A 265 -16.00 13.36 -11.04
N ALA A 266 -16.88 12.40 -11.37
CA ALA A 266 -16.65 11.46 -12.46
C ALA A 266 -16.63 12.18 -13.82
N LYS A 267 -15.69 11.77 -14.67
CA LYS A 267 -15.56 12.27 -16.05
C LYS A 267 -15.93 11.14 -17.00
N ASN A 268 -16.91 11.38 -17.87
CA ASN A 268 -17.45 10.37 -18.78
C ASN A 268 -17.89 9.08 -18.04
N GLY A 269 -18.48 9.23 -16.85
CA GLY A 269 -18.93 8.10 -16.02
C GLY A 269 -17.81 7.33 -15.30
N LEU A 270 -16.55 7.81 -15.37
CA LEU A 270 -15.40 7.17 -14.75
C LEU A 270 -14.75 8.06 -13.68
N ILE A 271 -14.28 7.45 -12.60
CA ILE A 271 -13.50 8.11 -11.55
C ILE A 271 -12.27 7.29 -11.16
N LYS A 272 -11.22 7.95 -10.69
CA LYS A 272 -10.04 7.28 -10.11
C LYS A 272 -10.46 6.59 -8.81
N SER A 273 -10.28 5.26 -8.75
CA SER A 273 -10.66 4.47 -7.59
C SER A 273 -9.84 4.82 -6.37
N HIS A 274 -10.50 5.00 -5.22
CA HIS A 274 -9.85 5.22 -3.93
C HIS A 274 -9.73 3.94 -3.10
N ARG A 275 -9.78 2.76 -3.74
CA ARG A 275 -9.58 1.46 -3.08
C ARG A 275 -8.11 1.13 -2.81
N PHE A 276 -7.19 1.77 -3.55
CA PHE A 276 -5.74 1.58 -3.43
C PHE A 276 -5.31 0.10 -3.39
N PRO A 277 -5.68 -0.74 -4.38
CA PRO A 277 -5.31 -2.14 -4.36
C PRO A 277 -3.78 -2.29 -4.35
N GLY A 278 -3.31 -3.29 -3.61
CA GLY A 278 -1.89 -3.58 -3.39
C GLY A 278 -1.73 -5.00 -2.87
N GLY A 279 -0.91 -5.20 -1.84
CA GLY A 279 -0.69 -6.53 -1.24
C GLY A 279 -1.54 -6.85 0.00
N HIS A 280 -2.47 -5.97 0.41
CA HIS A 280 -3.12 -6.06 1.72
C HIS A 280 -4.40 -6.92 1.69
N THR A 281 -4.23 -8.25 1.73
CA THR A 281 -5.36 -9.21 1.74
C THR A 281 -5.98 -9.40 3.12
N ILE A 282 -5.22 -9.22 4.20
CA ILE A 282 -5.69 -9.53 5.56
C ILE A 282 -6.71 -8.54 6.12
N LEU A 283 -6.56 -7.23 5.88
CA LEU A 283 -7.52 -6.21 6.34
C LEU A 283 -8.94 -6.44 5.80
N PRO A 284 -9.15 -6.59 4.48
CA PRO A 284 -10.48 -6.86 3.97
C PRO A 284 -11.04 -8.21 4.44
N THR A 285 -10.21 -9.25 4.63
CA THR A 285 -10.64 -10.53 5.24
C THR A 285 -11.16 -10.33 6.68
N MET A 286 -10.38 -9.64 7.52
CA MET A 286 -10.77 -9.37 8.91
C MET A 286 -12.04 -8.53 9.01
N ASN A 287 -12.21 -7.56 8.12
CA ASN A 287 -13.38 -6.69 8.06
C ASN A 287 -14.57 -7.32 7.31
N ARG A 288 -14.42 -8.55 6.81
CA ARG A 288 -15.42 -9.25 5.97
C ARG A 288 -15.84 -8.44 4.73
N ASP A 289 -14.92 -7.63 4.20
CA ASP A 289 -15.10 -6.87 2.96
C ASP A 289 -14.67 -7.71 1.76
N PHE A 290 -15.59 -8.56 1.30
CA PHE A 290 -15.36 -9.41 0.13
C PHE A 290 -15.15 -8.62 -1.17
N THR A 291 -15.68 -7.39 -1.26
CA THR A 291 -15.52 -6.55 -2.46
C THR A 291 -14.08 -6.05 -2.56
N GLN A 292 -13.53 -5.55 -1.46
CA GLN A 292 -12.14 -5.12 -1.40
C GLN A 292 -11.19 -6.31 -1.51
N LEU A 293 -11.47 -7.45 -0.86
CA LEU A 293 -10.65 -8.66 -0.98
C LEU A 293 -10.54 -9.10 -2.45
N LYS A 294 -11.67 -9.24 -3.14
CA LYS A 294 -11.69 -9.61 -4.58
C LYS A 294 -10.98 -8.58 -5.45
N THR A 295 -11.07 -7.29 -5.12
CA THR A 295 -10.37 -6.21 -5.83
C THR A 295 -8.85 -6.36 -5.69
N VAL A 296 -8.37 -6.65 -4.48
CA VAL A 296 -6.94 -6.89 -4.18
C VAL A 296 -6.45 -8.18 -4.84
N GLU A 297 -7.20 -9.27 -4.75
CA GLU A 297 -6.84 -10.55 -5.39
C GLU A 297 -6.74 -10.40 -6.91
N LYS A 298 -7.73 -9.76 -7.53
CA LYS A 298 -7.69 -9.47 -8.97
C LYS A 298 -6.47 -8.61 -9.34
N PHE A 299 -6.12 -7.62 -8.51
CA PHE A 299 -4.95 -6.78 -8.77
C PHE A 299 -3.63 -7.57 -8.69
N LEU A 300 -3.53 -8.50 -7.74
CA LEU A 300 -2.39 -9.40 -7.59
C LEU A 300 -2.29 -10.41 -8.75
N GLN A 301 -3.43 -10.90 -9.26
CA GLN A 301 -3.54 -11.89 -10.34
C GLN A 301 -3.51 -11.30 -11.76
N ASP A 302 -3.30 -9.98 -11.88
CA ASP A 302 -3.37 -9.21 -13.13
C ASP A 302 -2.15 -9.42 -14.06
N GLN A 303 -1.53 -10.61 -14.03
CA GLN A 303 -0.40 -11.02 -14.87
C GLN A 303 0.82 -10.07 -14.85
N LYS A 304 0.97 -9.29 -13.77
CA LYS A 304 2.12 -8.38 -13.58
C LYS A 304 3.41 -9.12 -13.25
N VAL A 305 3.28 -10.30 -12.65
CA VAL A 305 4.37 -11.24 -12.41
C VAL A 305 4.02 -12.54 -13.11
N ILE A 306 4.95 -13.07 -13.88
CA ILE A 306 4.78 -14.30 -14.66
C ILE A 306 5.68 -15.37 -14.06
N VAL A 307 5.13 -16.58 -13.89
CA VAL A 307 5.89 -17.79 -13.57
C VAL A 307 5.90 -18.66 -14.82
N SER A 308 7.07 -19.20 -15.18
CA SER A 308 7.18 -20.12 -16.31
C SER A 308 8.23 -21.18 -16.03
N ILE A 309 7.89 -22.44 -16.26
CA ILE A 309 8.90 -23.50 -16.34
C ILE A 309 9.58 -23.33 -17.70
N VAL A 310 10.88 -23.02 -17.70
CA VAL A 310 11.63 -22.63 -18.92
C VAL A 310 12.66 -23.67 -19.35
N GLY A 311 12.92 -24.66 -18.49
CA GLY A 311 13.87 -25.71 -18.81
C GLY A 311 13.78 -26.87 -17.84
N ILE A 312 14.12 -28.05 -18.35
CA ILE A 312 14.21 -29.26 -17.54
C ILE A 312 15.56 -29.92 -17.81
N ARG A 313 16.26 -30.32 -16.76
CA ARG A 313 17.54 -31.03 -16.86
C ARG A 313 17.42 -32.38 -16.18
N ILE A 314 17.88 -33.44 -16.87
CA ILE A 314 17.94 -34.80 -16.33
C ILE A 314 19.43 -35.16 -16.16
N PRO A 315 19.98 -35.12 -14.93
CA PRO A 315 21.38 -35.47 -14.71
C PRO A 315 21.75 -36.86 -15.28
N PRO A 316 22.97 -37.03 -15.84
CA PRO A 316 24.09 -36.08 -15.83
C PRO A 316 24.10 -35.11 -17.02
N GLN A 317 22.99 -34.95 -17.77
CA GLN A 317 22.95 -34.00 -18.89
C GLN A 317 23.30 -32.58 -18.42
N LEU A 318 24.13 -31.88 -19.20
CA LEU A 318 24.60 -30.54 -18.84
C LEU A 318 23.68 -29.42 -19.34
N ARG A 319 22.82 -29.70 -20.33
CA ARG A 319 21.94 -28.71 -20.96
C ARG A 319 20.52 -28.84 -20.42
N TYR A 320 19.83 -27.71 -20.31
CA TYR A 320 18.39 -27.69 -20.13
C TYR A 320 17.70 -27.99 -21.46
N LEU A 321 16.74 -28.90 -21.41
CA LEU A 321 15.85 -29.21 -22.50
C LEU A 321 14.63 -28.29 -22.44
N ASP A 322 14.05 -28.00 -23.61
CA ASP A 322 12.74 -27.40 -23.70
C ASP A 322 11.74 -28.29 -22.93
N PRO A 323 10.96 -27.75 -21.98
CA PRO A 323 9.96 -28.50 -21.23
C PRO A 323 9.05 -29.37 -22.07
N ASP A 324 8.67 -28.93 -23.27
CA ASP A 324 7.74 -29.64 -24.17
C ASP A 324 8.40 -30.83 -24.89
N GLN A 325 9.74 -30.90 -24.88
CA GLN A 325 10.52 -31.93 -25.56
C GLN A 325 11.00 -33.03 -24.60
N VAL A 326 10.71 -32.91 -23.30
CA VAL A 326 11.25 -33.84 -22.30
C VAL A 326 10.44 -35.13 -22.25
N VAL A 327 11.14 -36.24 -22.48
CA VAL A 327 10.60 -37.60 -22.32
C VAL A 327 11.44 -38.35 -21.30
N ILE A 328 10.79 -38.89 -20.27
CA ILE A 328 11.46 -39.71 -19.27
C ILE A 328 11.45 -41.18 -19.71
N THR A 329 12.64 -41.78 -19.74
CA THR A 329 12.86 -43.16 -20.18
C THR A 329 13.25 -44.12 -19.04
N LYS A 330 13.52 -43.59 -17.84
CA LYS A 330 14.00 -44.36 -16.68
C LYS A 330 13.08 -44.24 -15.48
N SER A 331 12.90 -45.35 -14.76
CA SER A 331 12.37 -45.37 -13.40
C SER A 331 13.32 -44.62 -12.44
N LYS A 332 12.81 -43.87 -11.46
CA LYS A 332 13.61 -43.08 -10.49
C LYS A 332 14.45 -41.96 -11.12
N ALA A 333 13.92 -41.27 -12.12
CA ALA A 333 14.60 -40.14 -12.73
C ALA A 333 14.71 -38.97 -11.74
N GLN A 334 15.94 -38.49 -11.51
CA GLN A 334 16.16 -37.19 -10.92
C GLN A 334 16.03 -36.13 -11.99
N ILE A 335 15.38 -35.03 -11.65
CA ILE A 335 15.08 -33.94 -12.56
C ILE A 335 15.33 -32.63 -11.83
N GLU A 336 15.88 -31.66 -12.54
CA GLU A 336 15.95 -30.28 -12.10
C GLU A 336 15.06 -29.42 -12.99
N LEU A 337 14.20 -28.63 -12.37
CA LEU A 337 13.33 -27.66 -13.05
C LEU A 337 13.98 -26.29 -12.97
N ALA A 338 14.16 -25.63 -14.12
CA ALA A 338 14.44 -24.21 -14.18
C ALA A 338 13.13 -23.44 -14.31
N VAL A 339 12.79 -22.66 -13.28
CA VAL A 339 11.58 -21.84 -13.25
C VAL A 339 11.97 -20.38 -13.29
N ARG A 340 11.50 -19.67 -14.31
CA ARG A 340 11.66 -18.23 -14.44
C ARG A 340 10.49 -17.51 -13.79
N ILE A 341 10.81 -16.48 -13.01
CA ILE A 341 9.86 -15.56 -12.39
C ILE A 341 10.18 -14.17 -12.91
N SER A 342 9.24 -13.56 -13.63
CA SER A 342 9.43 -12.31 -14.36
C SER A 342 8.51 -11.23 -13.83
N ASN A 343 9.08 -10.12 -13.34
CA ASN A 343 8.31 -8.94 -12.99
C ASN A 343 8.16 -8.06 -14.23
N VAL A 344 7.02 -8.17 -14.93
CA VAL A 344 6.78 -7.50 -16.21
C VAL A 344 5.84 -6.30 -16.09
N GLY A 345 5.01 -6.27 -15.06
CA GLY A 345 3.92 -5.31 -14.89
C GLY A 345 3.93 -4.51 -13.59
N VAL A 346 4.79 -4.86 -12.62
CA VAL A 346 4.94 -4.08 -11.39
C VAL A 346 6.01 -3.02 -11.63
N GLY A 347 5.64 -1.74 -11.46
CA GLY A 347 6.57 -0.64 -11.75
C GLY A 347 7.69 -0.47 -10.73
N HIS A 348 7.63 -1.15 -9.60
CA HIS A 348 8.67 -1.20 -8.59
C HIS A 348 9.12 -2.66 -8.38
N THR A 349 9.84 -2.94 -7.30
CA THR A 349 10.24 -4.31 -6.96
C THR A 349 9.03 -5.21 -6.68
N PHE A 350 9.20 -6.50 -6.90
CA PHE A 350 8.25 -7.52 -6.47
C PHE A 350 8.93 -8.55 -5.55
N PRO A 351 8.39 -8.82 -4.35
CA PRO A 351 7.39 -8.00 -3.67
C PRO A 351 7.99 -6.65 -3.24
N ALA A 352 7.11 -5.71 -2.88
CA ALA A 352 7.43 -4.36 -2.43
C ALA A 352 6.85 -4.06 -1.03
N GLY A 353 7.15 -2.88 -0.51
CA GLY A 353 6.67 -2.39 0.78
C GLY A 353 7.34 -3.09 1.95
N THR A 354 6.54 -3.71 2.82
CA THR A 354 7.00 -4.38 4.05
C THR A 354 7.58 -5.78 3.77
N VAL A 355 8.60 -5.85 2.91
CA VAL A 355 9.25 -7.06 2.38
C VAL A 355 9.98 -7.91 3.45
N ASP A 356 10.07 -7.41 4.68
CA ASP A 356 10.52 -8.08 5.89
C ASP A 356 9.44 -8.97 6.52
N SER A 357 8.16 -8.66 6.29
CA SER A 357 7.01 -9.33 6.93
C SER A 357 6.05 -9.96 5.94
N ASN A 358 6.01 -9.47 4.70
CA ASN A 358 5.28 -10.07 3.60
C ASN A 358 5.91 -11.41 3.20
N GLU A 359 5.08 -12.33 2.71
CA GLU A 359 5.55 -13.60 2.16
C GLU A 359 5.10 -13.75 0.72
N ALA A 360 6.09 -13.82 -0.18
CA ALA A 360 5.94 -14.30 -1.54
C ALA A 360 6.84 -15.53 -1.70
N TRP A 361 6.30 -16.67 -2.11
CA TRP A 361 7.09 -17.90 -2.21
C TRP A 361 6.59 -18.81 -3.34
N LEU A 362 7.46 -19.72 -3.77
CA LEU A 362 7.10 -20.74 -4.75
C LEU A 362 6.67 -22.03 -4.05
N GLU A 363 5.59 -22.63 -4.56
CA GLU A 363 5.16 -23.98 -4.24
C GLU A 363 5.25 -24.85 -5.49
N PHE A 364 5.95 -25.98 -5.39
CA PHE A 364 6.17 -26.95 -6.44
C PHE A 364 5.39 -28.22 -6.13
N ILE A 365 4.57 -28.67 -7.07
CA ILE A 365 3.76 -29.88 -6.92
C ILE A 365 3.92 -30.71 -8.18
N ALA A 366 4.31 -31.98 -8.03
CA ALA A 366 4.26 -32.96 -9.10
C ALA A 366 3.17 -33.98 -8.79
N LEU A 367 2.25 -34.16 -9.74
CA LEU A 367 1.14 -35.11 -9.64
C LEU A 367 1.28 -36.18 -10.72
N ASP A 368 1.07 -37.43 -10.37
CA ASP A 368 0.93 -38.50 -11.36
C ASP A 368 -0.50 -38.53 -11.94
N SER A 369 -0.73 -39.38 -12.94
CA SER A 369 -2.06 -39.51 -13.60
C SER A 369 -3.16 -40.08 -12.71
N ASN A 370 -2.82 -40.64 -11.55
CA ASN A 370 -3.79 -41.04 -10.52
C ASN A 370 -4.04 -39.93 -9.48
N ALA A 371 -3.56 -38.71 -9.76
CA ALA A 371 -3.57 -37.56 -8.86
C ALA A 371 -2.80 -37.79 -7.54
N GLN A 372 -1.83 -38.71 -7.52
CA GLN A 372 -0.94 -38.90 -6.38
C GLN A 372 0.18 -37.87 -6.42
N VAL A 373 0.47 -37.27 -5.26
CA VAL A 373 1.59 -36.33 -5.10
C VAL A 373 2.89 -37.12 -5.11
N VAL A 374 3.72 -36.89 -6.13
CA VAL A 374 5.04 -37.52 -6.27
C VAL A 374 6.19 -36.61 -5.85
N HIS A 375 5.97 -35.29 -5.83
CA HIS A 375 6.87 -34.29 -5.24
C HIS A 375 6.04 -33.12 -4.71
N HIS A 376 6.41 -32.61 -3.54
CA HIS A 376 5.84 -31.37 -2.99
C HIS A 376 6.91 -30.60 -2.22
N SER A 377 7.08 -29.33 -2.57
CA SER A 377 8.01 -28.40 -1.94
C SER A 377 7.35 -27.02 -1.91
N GLY A 378 7.69 -26.17 -0.93
CA GLY A 378 7.00 -24.88 -0.77
C GLY A 378 5.61 -24.97 -0.11
N GLY A 379 5.30 -26.11 0.51
CA GLY A 379 4.09 -26.30 1.30
C GLY A 379 4.13 -25.56 2.63
N LEU A 380 3.04 -25.70 3.40
CA LEU A 380 2.91 -25.16 4.75
C LEU A 380 2.95 -26.28 5.78
N ASP A 381 3.46 -25.99 6.97
CA ASP A 381 3.39 -26.88 8.11
C ASP A 381 2.04 -26.78 8.86
N ASP A 382 1.92 -27.52 9.97
CA ASP A 382 0.72 -27.50 10.82
C ASP A 382 0.42 -26.12 11.44
N ASN A 383 1.46 -25.30 11.65
CA ASN A 383 1.37 -23.93 12.15
C ASN A 383 1.09 -22.90 11.03
N LYS A 384 0.91 -23.37 9.80
CA LYS A 384 0.75 -22.53 8.59
C LYS A 384 2.01 -21.72 8.26
N GLU A 385 3.16 -22.07 8.81
CA GLU A 385 4.45 -21.52 8.44
C GLU A 385 4.91 -22.15 7.11
N ILE A 386 5.66 -21.39 6.31
CA ILE A 386 6.25 -21.91 5.08
C ILE A 386 7.36 -22.88 5.46
N ILE A 387 7.33 -24.10 4.91
CA ILE A 387 8.32 -25.14 5.21
C ILE A 387 9.74 -24.63 4.89
N GLU A 388 10.70 -24.92 5.76
CA GLU A 388 12.10 -24.52 5.59
C GLU A 388 12.69 -25.07 4.28
N GLY A 389 13.56 -24.28 3.63
CA GLY A 389 14.14 -24.62 2.34
C GLY A 389 13.30 -24.23 1.13
N SER A 390 12.10 -23.69 1.35
CA SER A 390 11.27 -23.11 0.29
C SER A 390 11.94 -21.89 -0.37
N HIS A 391 11.53 -21.57 -1.60
CA HIS A 391 12.05 -20.41 -2.33
C HIS A 391 11.20 -19.17 -2.02
N LEU A 392 11.73 -18.24 -1.22
CA LEU A 392 11.05 -17.00 -0.82
C LEU A 392 11.64 -15.75 -1.51
N PHE A 393 10.76 -14.82 -1.85
CA PHE A 393 11.11 -13.47 -2.31
C PHE A 393 10.86 -12.48 -1.17
N LYS A 394 11.93 -12.02 -0.52
CA LYS A 394 11.88 -11.14 0.65
C LYS A 394 13.15 -10.30 0.79
N ALA A 395 13.17 -9.40 1.78
CA ALA A 395 14.43 -8.83 2.28
C ALA A 395 14.62 -9.15 3.76
N THR A 396 15.87 -9.41 4.14
CA THR A 396 16.27 -9.65 5.52
C THR A 396 17.05 -8.45 6.02
N PHE A 397 16.56 -7.84 7.09
CA PHE A 397 17.20 -6.73 7.77
C PHE A 397 17.70 -7.18 9.14
N VAL A 398 18.86 -6.68 9.54
CA VAL A 398 19.49 -7.02 10.81
C VAL A 398 19.77 -5.78 11.66
N ASP A 399 19.78 -5.99 12.97
CA ASP A 399 20.18 -4.98 13.96
C ASP A 399 21.70 -4.83 14.06
N ALA A 400 22.16 -3.94 14.95
CA ALA A 400 23.58 -3.63 15.14
C ALA A 400 24.45 -4.83 15.58
N VAL A 401 23.86 -5.89 16.13
CA VAL A 401 24.57 -7.10 16.58
C VAL A 401 24.34 -8.29 15.64
N GLY A 402 23.59 -8.11 14.55
CA GLY A 402 23.36 -9.10 13.51
C GLY A 402 22.11 -9.96 13.69
N ASN A 403 21.24 -9.67 14.67
CA ASN A 403 19.97 -10.39 14.79
C ASN A 403 18.99 -9.93 13.72
N LYS A 404 18.18 -10.85 13.20
CA LYS A 404 17.10 -10.54 12.28
C LYS A 404 16.05 -9.66 12.98
N THR A 405 15.61 -8.63 12.30
CA THR A 405 14.41 -7.87 12.67
C THR A 405 13.18 -8.52 12.02
N ASP A 406 12.23 -9.00 12.81
CA ASP A 406 11.11 -9.85 12.33
C ASP A 406 9.73 -9.50 12.93
N ARG A 407 9.67 -8.52 13.83
CA ARG A 407 8.40 -8.02 14.42
C ARG A 407 8.09 -6.58 14.00
N ARG A 408 8.49 -6.22 12.78
CA ARG A 408 8.45 -4.83 12.27
C ARG A 408 9.33 -3.85 13.04
N ASN A 409 10.14 -4.31 13.99
CA ASN A 409 11.20 -3.55 14.64
C ASN A 409 12.29 -3.09 13.64
N THR A 410 12.24 -3.57 12.39
CA THR A 410 13.04 -3.07 11.27
C THR A 410 12.99 -1.55 11.15
N THR A 411 11.85 -0.91 11.44
CA THR A 411 11.70 0.56 11.35
C THR A 411 12.45 1.35 12.42
N THR A 412 12.97 0.68 13.45
CA THR A 412 13.62 1.32 14.60
C THR A 412 14.95 0.70 15.00
N GLU A 413 15.25 -0.51 14.54
CA GLU A 413 16.41 -1.30 15.00
C GLU A 413 17.29 -1.76 13.85
N ALA A 414 16.79 -1.81 12.61
CA ALA A 414 17.61 -2.25 11.49
C ALA A 414 18.72 -1.23 11.16
N VAL A 415 19.90 -1.75 10.88
CA VAL A 415 21.09 -0.96 10.48
C VAL A 415 21.55 -1.32 9.07
N THR A 416 21.22 -2.52 8.59
CA THR A 416 21.53 -2.93 7.22
C THR A 416 20.54 -3.96 6.67
N LYS A 417 20.46 -4.01 5.34
CA LYS A 417 19.77 -5.06 4.58
C LYS A 417 20.78 -6.16 4.26
N ALA A 418 20.76 -7.24 5.03
CA ALA A 418 21.71 -8.34 4.92
C ALA A 418 21.51 -9.18 3.65
N ALA A 419 20.27 -9.34 3.20
CA ALA A 419 19.94 -10.10 1.99
C ALA A 419 18.65 -9.59 1.36
N SER A 420 18.51 -9.79 0.05
CA SER A 420 17.33 -9.43 -0.71
C SER A 420 17.16 -10.35 -1.92
N SER A 421 15.98 -10.91 -2.08
CA SER A 421 15.57 -11.72 -3.23
C SER A 421 14.40 -11.10 -4.00
N VAL A 422 14.09 -9.82 -3.78
CA VAL A 422 13.09 -9.10 -4.57
C VAL A 422 13.49 -8.99 -6.05
N ILE A 423 12.49 -8.94 -6.92
CA ILE A 423 12.64 -8.91 -8.38
C ILE A 423 12.39 -7.47 -8.87
N GLU A 424 13.43 -6.82 -9.41
CA GLU A 424 13.31 -5.47 -9.96
C GLU A 424 12.34 -5.43 -11.14
N SER A 425 11.72 -4.26 -11.36
CA SER A 425 10.79 -4.06 -12.49
C SER A 425 11.47 -4.35 -13.82
N GLY A 426 10.81 -5.14 -14.67
CA GLY A 426 11.30 -5.51 -16.00
C GLY A 426 12.38 -6.60 -15.99
N THR A 427 12.71 -7.16 -14.83
CA THR A 427 13.73 -8.21 -14.69
C THR A 427 13.11 -9.57 -14.42
N SER A 428 13.95 -10.61 -14.47
CA SER A 428 13.56 -11.98 -14.13
C SER A 428 14.62 -12.62 -13.26
N THR A 429 14.20 -13.55 -12.41
CA THR A 429 15.08 -14.48 -11.72
C THR A 429 14.74 -15.91 -12.11
N ILE A 430 15.70 -16.83 -11.93
CA ILE A 430 15.49 -18.26 -12.17
C ILE A 430 15.73 -18.99 -10.86
N VAL A 431 14.74 -19.79 -10.48
CA VAL A 431 14.81 -20.74 -9.37
C VAL A 431 14.98 -22.14 -9.93
N TYR A 432 15.83 -22.92 -9.28
CA TYR A 432 16.03 -24.32 -9.61
C TYR A 432 15.42 -25.21 -8.52
N GLU A 433 14.64 -26.20 -8.94
CA GLU A 433 14.03 -27.18 -8.03
C GLU A 433 14.42 -28.59 -8.43
N MET A 434 15.00 -29.34 -7.50
CA MET A 434 15.32 -30.75 -7.68
C MET A 434 14.16 -31.62 -7.22
N LEU A 435 13.75 -32.57 -8.06
CA LEU A 435 12.76 -33.59 -7.71
C LEU A 435 13.18 -34.98 -8.20
N THR A 436 12.66 -36.00 -7.53
CA THR A 436 12.87 -37.40 -7.92
C THR A 436 11.53 -38.03 -8.27
N ILE A 437 11.35 -38.46 -9.51
CA ILE A 437 10.14 -39.16 -9.94
C ILE A 437 10.18 -40.61 -9.45
N PRO A 438 9.24 -41.06 -8.61
CA PRO A 438 9.21 -42.44 -8.11
C PRO A 438 9.10 -43.47 -9.24
N ALA A 439 9.61 -44.68 -9.00
CA ALA A 439 9.56 -45.76 -9.99
C ALA A 439 8.13 -46.20 -10.36
N ASN A 440 7.20 -46.06 -9.42
CA ASN A 440 5.81 -46.46 -9.52
C ASN A 440 4.88 -45.32 -9.96
N ALA A 441 5.43 -44.13 -10.30
CA ALA A 441 4.63 -43.00 -10.74
C ALA A 441 3.97 -43.28 -12.10
N VAL A 442 2.69 -42.93 -12.24
CA VAL A 442 1.92 -43.14 -13.47
C VAL A 442 1.95 -41.91 -14.35
N PHE A 443 2.46 -42.05 -15.58
CA PHE A 443 2.61 -40.95 -16.53
C PHE A 443 1.33 -40.66 -17.34
N PRO A 444 1.15 -39.43 -17.85
CA PRO A 444 2.03 -38.26 -17.69
C PRO A 444 2.09 -37.72 -16.25
N ILE A 445 3.22 -37.12 -15.89
CA ILE A 445 3.39 -36.40 -14.60
C ILE A 445 3.13 -34.92 -14.85
N GLU A 446 2.16 -34.36 -14.15
CA GLU A 446 1.86 -32.94 -14.18
C GLU A 446 2.76 -32.20 -13.18
N LEU A 447 3.62 -31.31 -13.68
CA LEU A 447 4.42 -30.42 -12.85
C LEU A 447 3.72 -29.07 -12.74
N LYS A 448 3.43 -28.62 -11.51
CA LYS A 448 2.84 -27.32 -11.20
C LYS A 448 3.80 -26.51 -10.36
N VAL A 449 3.88 -25.22 -10.68
CA VAL A 449 4.57 -24.23 -9.87
C VAL A 449 3.63 -23.07 -9.64
N LYS A 450 3.45 -22.69 -8.37
CA LYS A 450 2.61 -21.57 -7.95
C LYS A 450 3.48 -20.52 -7.27
N LEU A 451 3.24 -19.25 -7.58
CA LEU A 451 3.74 -18.12 -6.81
C LEU A 451 2.62 -17.67 -5.86
N ASN A 452 2.81 -17.96 -4.58
CA ASN A 452 1.87 -17.66 -3.52
C ASN A 452 2.20 -16.31 -2.86
N TRP A 453 1.18 -15.66 -2.31
CA TRP A 453 1.27 -14.40 -1.58
C TRP A 453 0.49 -14.45 -0.28
N ARG A 454 1.11 -13.97 0.80
CA ARG A 454 0.48 -13.71 2.09
C ARG A 454 1.03 -12.40 2.66
N LYS A 455 0.12 -11.53 3.13
CA LYS A 455 0.50 -10.18 3.59
C LYS A 455 1.43 -10.18 4.81
N TYR A 456 1.24 -11.11 5.74
CA TYR A 456 2.03 -11.22 6.96
C TYR A 456 2.35 -12.67 7.27
N ASN A 457 3.59 -12.93 7.70
CA ASN A 457 3.96 -14.23 8.24
C ASN A 457 3.18 -14.55 9.54
N PRO A 458 2.91 -15.83 9.84
CA PRO A 458 2.11 -16.24 10.99
C PRO A 458 2.74 -15.82 12.33
N ALA A 459 4.05 -15.93 12.50
CA ALA A 459 4.73 -15.47 13.72
C ALA A 459 4.46 -13.98 14.05
N PHE A 460 4.47 -13.09 13.05
CA PHE A 460 4.14 -11.68 13.24
C PHE A 460 2.67 -11.49 13.64
N VAL A 461 1.74 -12.20 12.98
CA VAL A 461 0.32 -12.09 13.34
C VAL A 461 0.06 -12.64 14.74
N GLN A 462 0.68 -13.77 15.11
CA GLN A 462 0.61 -14.34 16.45
C GLN A 462 1.08 -13.33 17.51
N TRP A 463 2.16 -12.60 17.25
CA TRP A 463 2.64 -11.54 18.17
C TRP A 463 1.65 -10.36 18.28
N VAL A 464 1.02 -9.95 17.18
CA VAL A 464 -0.01 -8.90 17.20
C VAL A 464 -1.25 -9.34 17.98
N TYR A 465 -1.64 -10.60 17.84
CA TYR A 465 -2.83 -11.20 18.45
C TYR A 465 -2.55 -11.96 19.73
N ASP A 466 -1.40 -11.76 20.37
CA ASP A 466 -1.02 -12.48 21.59
C ASP A 466 -2.16 -12.47 22.64
N GLY A 467 -2.52 -13.66 23.13
CA GLY A 467 -3.66 -13.88 24.02
C GLY A 467 -5.06 -13.80 23.37
N ARG A 468 -5.17 -13.72 22.04
CA ARG A 468 -6.43 -13.61 21.28
C ARG A 468 -6.47 -14.60 20.11
N THR A 469 -7.67 -14.79 19.55
CA THR A 469 -7.84 -15.59 18.33
C THR A 469 -7.17 -14.91 17.14
N VAL A 470 -6.23 -15.61 16.51
CA VAL A 470 -5.55 -15.17 15.29
C VAL A 470 -6.54 -15.23 14.12
N PRO A 471 -6.63 -14.15 13.29
CA PRO A 471 -7.47 -14.18 12.10
C PRO A 471 -6.92 -15.14 11.06
N GLU A 472 -7.79 -15.59 10.17
CA GLU A 472 -7.36 -16.34 8.98
C GLU A 472 -6.38 -15.51 8.15
N LEU A 473 -5.30 -16.14 7.69
CA LEU A 473 -4.28 -15.51 6.86
C LEU A 473 -4.52 -15.89 5.40
N PRO A 474 -5.17 -15.02 4.59
CA PRO A 474 -5.48 -15.35 3.21
C PRO A 474 -4.21 -15.51 2.38
N ILE A 475 -4.16 -16.60 1.60
CA ILE A 475 -3.12 -16.88 0.63
C ILE A 475 -3.70 -16.70 -0.78
N THR A 476 -3.07 -15.84 -1.57
CA THR A 476 -3.46 -15.59 -2.96
C THR A 476 -2.40 -16.18 -3.88
N ILE A 477 -2.81 -17.03 -4.83
CA ILE A 477 -1.93 -17.44 -5.93
C ILE A 477 -1.86 -16.26 -6.90
N ILE A 478 -0.68 -15.65 -7.03
CA ILE A 478 -0.41 -14.54 -7.94
C ILE A 478 -0.33 -15.04 -9.38
N ALA A 479 0.45 -16.10 -9.58
CA ALA A 479 0.70 -16.69 -10.88
C ALA A 479 1.01 -18.17 -10.73
N GLN A 480 0.80 -18.94 -11.78
CA GLN A 480 1.13 -20.35 -11.81
C GLN A 480 1.53 -20.78 -13.22
N SER A 481 2.30 -21.86 -13.30
CA SER A 481 2.70 -22.52 -14.53
C SER A 481 2.57 -24.02 -14.35
N SER A 482 2.17 -24.71 -15.41
CA SER A 482 2.08 -26.17 -15.42
C SER A 482 2.51 -26.76 -16.74
N ILE A 483 3.19 -27.90 -16.69
CA ILE A 483 3.59 -28.70 -17.86
C ILE A 483 3.34 -30.19 -17.58
N GLN A 484 3.38 -31.01 -18.63
CA GLN A 484 3.28 -32.46 -18.51
C GLN A 484 4.58 -33.13 -18.97
N LEU A 485 5.16 -33.93 -18.09
CA LEU A 485 6.25 -34.85 -18.44
C LEU A 485 5.66 -36.14 -19.01
N LYS A 486 6.10 -36.49 -20.21
CA LYS A 486 5.65 -37.71 -20.91
C LYS A 486 6.64 -38.85 -20.68
N ASN A 487 6.15 -40.08 -20.84
CA ASN A 487 6.96 -41.30 -20.83
C ASN A 487 7.08 -41.85 -22.25
N SER A 488 8.25 -42.35 -22.62
CA SER A 488 8.55 -42.92 -23.95
C SER A 488 7.76 -44.20 -24.26
N SER A 489 7.08 -44.80 -23.29
CA SER A 489 6.25 -46.01 -23.50
C SER A 489 4.85 -45.73 -24.06
N VAL A 490 4.54 -44.46 -24.40
CA VAL A 490 3.22 -44.02 -24.92
C VAL A 490 3.35 -43.39 -26.32
N GLN A 491 4.32 -43.81 -27.14
CA GLN A 491 4.34 -43.51 -28.57
C GLN A 491 3.98 -44.73 -29.40
#